data_AF-A0A9E5VXB3-F1
#
_entry.id   AF-A0A9E5VXB3-F1
#
_cell.length_a   1.000
_cell.length_b   1.000
_cell.length_c   1.000
_cell.angle_alpha   90.00
_cell.angle_beta   90.00
_cell.angle_gamma   90.00
#
_symmetry.space_group_name_H-M   'P 1'
#
loop_
_entity.id
_entity.type
_entity.pdbx_description
1 polymer ?
#
loop_
_entity_poly.entity_id
_entity_poly.type
_entity_poly.pdbx_seq_one_letter_code
_entity_poly.pdbx_strand_id
1 'polypeptide(L)'
;MVFKGNTFYLHDIIFPTRMDLTPIAGERKTLMEEEFWKLLDKLLEQSEVIIDRPQGSFHPKYPHILYPLNYGYLSDTSSPDGAGIDVWKGCHRQGNDYPDGDNLSKSDMDYSMSDLPGLNENDKDSEPKMGRGDKGLSETGRITGIMVTADIMKRDSEIKLLIDCNDEEMGIIYEFHNESEYMKALLIKRKRP
;
A
#
# COMPACT_ATOMS: atom_id res chain seq x y z
N MET A 1 -45.27 -10.98 -32.15
CA MET A 1 -43.91 -11.54 -31.94
C MET A 1 -43.52 -12.28 -33.22
N VAL A 2 -42.58 -11.74 -34.00
CA VAL A 2 -42.04 -12.36 -35.21
C VAL A 2 -40.53 -12.11 -35.19
N PHE A 3 -39.73 -13.18 -35.35
CA PHE A 3 -38.28 -13.14 -35.34
C PHE A 3 -37.71 -12.99 -36.75
N LYS A 4 -36.74 -12.08 -36.92
CA LYS A 4 -35.70 -12.13 -37.96
C LYS A 4 -34.48 -11.31 -37.52
N GLY A 5 -33.36 -11.99 -37.24
CA GLY A 5 -32.04 -11.37 -36.98
C GLY A 5 -31.78 -10.92 -35.53
N ASN A 6 -30.53 -11.05 -35.08
CA ASN A 6 -30.05 -10.80 -33.71
C ASN A 6 -30.02 -9.31 -33.29
N THR A 7 -30.91 -8.47 -33.80
CA THR A 7 -30.90 -7.03 -33.50
C THR A 7 -32.31 -6.59 -33.11
N PHE A 8 -32.48 -6.16 -31.86
CA PHE A 8 -33.71 -5.55 -31.37
C PHE A 8 -33.72 -4.07 -31.75
N TYR A 9 -34.66 -3.65 -32.61
CA TYR A 9 -35.04 -2.26 -32.75
C TYR A 9 -36.40 -2.07 -32.10
N LEU A 10 -36.43 -1.39 -30.95
CA LEU A 10 -37.68 -0.87 -30.41
C LEU A 10 -37.97 0.45 -31.15
N HIS A 11 -38.92 0.42 -32.08
CA HIS A 11 -39.51 1.64 -32.64
C HIS A 11 -40.36 2.30 -31.54
N ASP A 12 -40.02 3.55 -31.24
CA ASP A 12 -40.86 4.63 -30.73
C ASP A 12 -41.90 4.29 -29.65
N ILE A 13 -41.42 4.25 -28.40
CA ILE A 13 -42.16 4.84 -27.29
C ILE A 13 -41.43 6.12 -26.92
N ILE A 14 -42.09 7.25 -27.12
CA ILE A 14 -41.62 8.58 -26.69
C ILE A 14 -41.53 8.56 -25.15
N PHE A 15 -40.34 8.27 -24.62
CA PHE A 15 -39.99 8.65 -23.25
C PHE A 15 -39.41 10.06 -23.31
N PRO A 16 -40.07 11.07 -22.72
CA PRO A 16 -39.44 12.37 -22.58
C PRO A 16 -38.26 12.23 -21.62
N THR A 17 -37.22 13.01 -21.87
CA THR A 17 -36.00 13.15 -21.07
C THR A 17 -35.12 11.90 -20.97
N ARG A 18 -34.10 11.87 -21.84
CA ARG A 18 -32.80 11.29 -21.51
C ARG A 18 -32.29 12.07 -20.29
N MET A 19 -32.62 11.62 -19.08
CA MET A 19 -31.89 12.05 -17.89
C MET A 19 -30.44 11.64 -18.11
N ASP A 20 -29.57 12.62 -18.19
CA ASP A 20 -28.14 12.37 -18.24
C ASP A 20 -27.72 11.79 -16.89
N LEU A 21 -27.60 10.47 -16.83
CA LEU A 21 -27.19 9.73 -15.64
C LEU A 21 -25.66 9.76 -15.44
N THR A 22 -24.90 10.41 -16.34
CA THR A 22 -23.44 10.44 -16.26
C THR A 22 -22.89 11.17 -15.02
N PRO A 23 -23.49 12.26 -14.48
CA PRO A 23 -23.00 12.89 -13.25
C PRO A 23 -23.24 12.00 -12.03
N ILE A 24 -24.39 11.32 -11.98
CA ILE A 24 -24.80 10.47 -10.85
C ILE A 24 -23.88 9.24 -10.74
N ALA A 25 -23.45 8.67 -11.87
CA ALA A 25 -22.51 7.56 -11.85
C ALA A 25 -21.13 7.97 -11.30
N GLY A 26 -20.65 9.17 -11.65
CA GLY A 26 -19.41 9.74 -11.14
C GLY A 26 -19.48 10.04 -9.63
N GLU A 27 -20.53 10.72 -9.18
CA GLU A 27 -20.75 11.04 -7.77
C GLU A 27 -20.92 9.78 -6.92
N ARG A 28 -21.73 8.80 -7.36
CA ARG A 28 -21.88 7.53 -6.65
C ARG A 28 -20.58 6.74 -6.58
N LYS A 29 -19.74 6.80 -7.62
CA LYS A 29 -18.42 6.16 -7.61
C LYS A 29 -17.51 6.78 -6.55
N THR A 30 -17.46 8.11 -6.47
CA THR A 30 -16.66 8.81 -5.46
C THR A 30 -17.18 8.53 -4.04
N LEU A 31 -18.50 8.50 -3.83
CA LEU A 31 -19.08 8.15 -2.52
C LEU A 31 -18.67 6.75 -2.05
N MET A 32 -18.76 5.75 -2.93
CA MET A 32 -18.32 4.39 -2.61
C MET A 32 -16.81 4.31 -2.35
N GLU A 33 -15.99 5.06 -3.09
CA GLU A 33 -14.54 5.16 -2.85
C GLU A 33 -14.26 5.75 -1.45
N GLU A 34 -14.94 6.82 -1.07
CA GLU A 34 -14.80 7.43 0.27
C GLU A 34 -15.29 6.52 1.40
N GLU A 35 -16.41 5.83 1.21
CA GLU A 35 -16.92 4.84 2.17
C GLU A 35 -15.95 3.67 2.37
N PHE A 36 -15.35 3.18 1.28
CA PHE A 36 -14.32 2.14 1.33
C PHE A 36 -13.14 2.57 2.20
N TRP A 37 -12.59 3.76 1.97
CA TRP A 37 -11.47 4.25 2.75
C TRP A 37 -11.84 4.49 4.22
N LYS A 38 -13.04 4.99 4.51
CA LYS A 38 -13.55 5.13 5.89
C LYS A 38 -13.68 3.80 6.62
N LEU A 39 -14.06 2.73 5.91
CA LEU A 39 -14.11 1.40 6.48
C LEU A 39 -12.71 0.85 6.77
N LEU A 40 -11.72 1.12 5.90
CA LEU A 40 -10.33 0.77 6.18
C LEU A 40 -9.75 1.54 7.37
N ASP A 41 -10.07 2.83 7.52
CA ASP A 41 -9.67 3.60 8.70
C ASP A 41 -10.27 2.99 9.97
N LYS A 42 -11.56 2.64 9.97
CA LYS A 42 -12.20 1.95 11.11
C LYS A 42 -11.57 0.60 11.41
N LEU A 43 -11.21 -0.17 10.38
CA LEU A 43 -10.53 -1.45 10.54
C LEU A 43 -9.17 -1.25 11.25
N LEU A 44 -8.40 -0.24 10.83
CA LEU A 44 -7.14 0.12 11.45
C LEU A 44 -7.34 0.59 12.90
N GLU A 45 -8.32 1.45 13.18
CA GLU A 45 -8.66 1.93 14.53
C GLU A 45 -9.05 0.80 15.48
N GLN A 46 -9.64 -0.27 14.96
CA GLN A 46 -10.11 -1.43 15.73
C GLN A 46 -9.05 -2.53 15.92
N SER A 47 -7.86 -2.38 15.31
CA SER A 47 -6.81 -3.40 15.32
C SER A 47 -5.53 -2.88 15.99
N GLU A 48 -4.75 -3.77 16.61
CA GLU A 48 -3.39 -3.42 17.05
C GLU A 48 -2.44 -3.50 15.86
N VAL A 49 -1.64 -2.45 15.64
CA VAL A 49 -0.58 -2.47 14.62
C VAL A 49 0.68 -3.07 15.23
N ILE A 50 1.08 -4.26 14.75
CA ILE A 50 2.29 -4.94 15.19
C ILE A 50 3.38 -4.77 14.14
N ILE A 51 4.49 -4.10 14.48
CA ILE A 51 5.69 -4.01 13.63
C ILE A 51 6.68 -5.09 14.08
N ASP A 52 6.72 -6.22 13.35
CA ASP A 52 7.63 -7.34 13.61
C ASP A 52 8.91 -7.28 12.77
N ARG A 53 8.93 -6.46 11.73
CA ARG A 53 10.07 -6.25 10.81
C ARG A 53 10.34 -4.75 10.69
N PRO A 54 11.11 -4.17 11.65
CA PRO A 54 11.48 -2.77 11.60
C PRO A 54 12.24 -2.42 10.32
N GLN A 55 12.18 -1.15 9.92
CA GLN A 55 12.98 -0.64 8.81
C GLN A 55 14.47 -1.02 8.99
N GLY A 56 15.10 -1.47 7.90
CA GLY A 56 16.49 -1.91 7.90
C GLY A 56 16.73 -3.29 8.51
N SER A 57 15.68 -4.01 8.94
CA SER A 57 15.80 -5.42 9.34
C SER A 57 15.83 -6.35 8.12
N PHE A 58 16.44 -7.53 8.28
CA PHE A 58 16.47 -8.56 7.24
C PHE A 58 15.31 -9.53 7.35
N HIS A 59 14.86 -10.06 6.21
CA HIS A 59 13.83 -11.09 6.17
C HIS A 59 14.30 -12.38 6.87
N PRO A 60 13.54 -12.93 7.85
CA PRO A 60 13.97 -14.07 8.67
C PRO A 60 14.37 -15.32 7.87
N LYS A 61 13.65 -15.59 6.77
CA LYS A 61 13.91 -16.72 5.86
C LYS A 61 14.86 -16.40 4.69
N TYR A 62 14.98 -15.12 4.31
CA TYR A 62 15.68 -14.70 3.09
C TYR A 62 16.61 -13.54 3.43
N PRO A 63 17.77 -13.81 4.04
CA PRO A 63 18.62 -12.77 4.66
C PRO A 63 19.21 -11.73 3.68
N HIS A 64 19.05 -11.93 2.36
CA HIS A 64 19.43 -10.94 1.35
C HIS A 64 18.35 -9.87 1.13
N ILE A 65 17.13 -10.09 1.65
CA ILE A 65 16.02 -9.14 1.56
C ILE A 65 16.10 -8.22 2.77
N LEU A 66 16.32 -6.94 2.52
CA LEU A 66 16.31 -5.86 3.50
C LEU A 66 14.96 -5.13 3.43
N TYR A 67 14.32 -4.91 4.57
CA TYR A 67 13.07 -4.15 4.64
C TYR A 67 13.35 -2.65 4.49
N PRO A 68 12.88 -1.97 3.42
CA PRO A 68 13.18 -0.56 3.21
C PRO A 68 12.41 0.37 4.15
N LEU A 69 11.29 -0.11 4.70
CA LEU A 69 10.40 0.58 5.64
C LEU A 69 9.93 -0.38 6.75
N ASN A 70 9.22 0.14 7.76
CA ASN A 70 8.62 -0.69 8.80
C ASN A 70 7.53 -1.58 8.20
N TYR A 71 7.65 -2.88 8.42
CA TYR A 71 6.70 -3.91 7.99
C TYR A 71 6.12 -4.64 9.19
N GLY A 72 4.85 -5.03 9.05
CA GLY A 72 4.12 -5.66 10.13
C GLY A 72 2.75 -6.16 9.69
N TYR A 73 1.84 -6.28 10.65
CA TYR A 73 0.47 -6.72 10.40
C TYR A 73 -0.53 -6.08 11.39
N LEU A 74 -1.81 -6.11 11.04
CA LEU A 74 -2.92 -5.83 11.96
C LEU A 74 -3.29 -7.08 12.76
N SER A 75 -3.24 -7.02 14.09
CA SER A 75 -3.74 -8.10 14.95
C SER A 75 -5.24 -8.30 14.77
N ASP A 76 -5.75 -9.49 15.13
CA ASP A 76 -7.18 -9.79 15.14
C ASP A 76 -7.90 -9.64 13.79
N THR A 77 -7.13 -9.65 12.70
CA THR A 77 -7.61 -9.70 11.31
C THR A 77 -7.22 -11.03 10.66
N SER A 78 -7.67 -11.26 9.43
CA SER A 78 -7.35 -12.50 8.69
C SER A 78 -6.98 -12.21 7.23
N SER A 79 -5.79 -12.65 6.83
CA SER A 79 -5.29 -12.73 5.46
C SER A 79 -5.49 -14.14 4.88
N PRO A 80 -5.22 -14.37 3.57
CA PRO A 80 -5.41 -15.68 2.94
C PRO A 80 -4.63 -16.84 3.57
N ASP A 81 -3.51 -16.55 4.22
CA ASP A 81 -2.68 -17.54 4.95
C ASP A 81 -3.14 -17.74 6.41
N GLY A 82 -4.18 -17.03 6.85
CA GLY A 82 -4.71 -17.06 8.22
C GLY A 82 -3.94 -16.19 9.21
N ALA A 83 -2.95 -15.41 8.75
CA ALA A 83 -2.26 -14.41 9.54
C ALA A 83 -3.06 -13.09 9.61
N GLY A 84 -2.48 -12.06 10.23
CA GLY A 84 -3.04 -10.71 10.20
C GLY A 84 -2.80 -10.03 8.84
N ILE A 85 -3.61 -9.03 8.50
CA ILE A 85 -3.45 -8.24 7.27
C ILE A 85 -2.13 -7.50 7.33
N ASP A 86 -1.28 -7.72 6.31
CA ASP A 86 0.02 -7.08 6.18
C ASP A 86 -0.06 -5.56 6.08
N VAL A 87 0.87 -4.88 6.74
CA VAL A 87 0.98 -3.43 6.71
C VAL A 87 2.42 -2.95 6.46
N TRP A 88 2.53 -1.83 5.74
CA TRP A 88 3.71 -0.97 5.75
C TRP A 88 3.39 0.30 6.51
N LYS A 89 4.31 0.74 7.37
CA LYS A 89 4.16 1.97 8.15
C LYS A 89 5.26 2.97 7.78
N GLY A 90 4.85 4.16 7.34
CA GLY A 90 5.73 5.30 7.08
C GLY A 90 6.52 5.69 8.33
N CYS A 91 7.72 6.22 8.14
CA CYS A 91 8.62 6.60 9.23
C CYS A 91 8.87 8.11 9.32
N HIS A 92 8.23 8.91 8.47
CA HIS A 92 8.46 10.33 8.41
C HIS A 92 8.17 11.05 9.74
N ARG A 93 9.17 11.81 10.21
CA ARG A 93 9.03 12.81 11.27
C ARG A 93 8.23 13.99 10.70
N GLN A 94 7.17 14.44 11.37
CA GLN A 94 6.47 15.65 10.97
C GLN A 94 7.43 16.86 10.98
N GLY A 95 7.56 17.54 9.83
CA GLY A 95 8.33 18.78 9.65
C GLY A 95 8.31 19.21 8.18
N ASN A 96 8.00 20.49 7.93
CA ASN A 96 7.77 21.13 6.61
C ASN A 96 9.03 21.25 5.71
N ASP A 97 9.74 20.16 5.39
CA ASP A 97 11.04 20.27 4.70
C ASP A 97 11.11 19.66 3.27
N TYR A 98 10.00 19.26 2.65
CA TYR A 98 10.04 18.79 1.25
C TYR A 98 9.10 19.58 0.32
N PRO A 99 9.65 20.22 -0.73
CA PRO A 99 8.86 21.00 -1.68
C PRO A 99 8.04 20.08 -2.59
N ASP A 100 6.83 20.53 -2.91
CA ASP A 100 5.87 19.85 -3.77
C ASP A 100 6.50 19.27 -5.05
N GLY A 101 6.18 18.01 -5.32
CA GLY A 101 6.83 17.11 -6.29
C GLY A 101 6.61 17.40 -7.78
N ASP A 102 6.62 18.66 -8.20
CA ASP A 102 6.42 19.03 -9.60
C ASP A 102 7.73 19.24 -10.40
N ASN A 103 8.91 18.97 -9.85
CA ASN A 103 10.17 18.97 -10.60
C ASN A 103 11.18 17.92 -10.10
N LEU A 104 10.92 16.63 -10.37
CA LEU A 104 11.96 15.60 -10.32
C LEU A 104 12.71 15.61 -11.65
N SER A 105 13.92 16.17 -11.65
CA SER A 105 14.82 16.05 -12.79
C SER A 105 15.46 14.65 -12.79
N LYS A 106 15.58 14.06 -13.98
CA LYS A 106 16.00 12.67 -14.21
C LYS A 106 17.45 12.35 -13.78
N SER A 107 18.17 13.31 -13.21
CA SER A 107 19.57 13.16 -12.77
C SER A 107 19.75 12.67 -11.34
N ASP A 108 18.68 12.63 -10.53
CA ASP A 108 18.77 12.25 -9.11
C ASP A 108 18.51 10.75 -8.87
N MET A 109 18.30 9.98 -9.94
CA MET A 109 18.03 8.53 -9.93
C MET A 109 19.28 7.64 -10.11
N ASP A 110 20.48 8.17 -9.89
CA ASP A 110 21.70 7.37 -9.92
C ASP A 110 22.15 7.04 -8.48
N TYR A 111 21.29 6.34 -7.73
CA TYR A 111 21.69 5.70 -6.48
C TYR A 111 22.05 4.24 -6.78
N SER A 112 23.31 4.03 -7.16
CA SER A 112 23.87 2.69 -7.34
C SER A 112 24.04 2.03 -5.98
N MET A 113 23.73 0.73 -5.90
CA MET A 113 23.99 -0.13 -4.71
C MET A 113 25.45 -0.09 -4.22
N SER A 114 26.38 0.45 -5.01
CA SER A 114 27.79 0.67 -4.64
C SER A 114 28.01 1.78 -3.60
N ASP A 115 27.02 2.65 -3.36
CA ASP A 115 27.21 3.89 -2.59
C ASP A 115 26.73 3.78 -1.14
N LEU A 116 26.37 2.57 -0.70
CA LEU A 116 26.14 2.27 0.70
C LEU A 116 27.47 2.33 1.49
N PRO A 117 27.53 2.98 2.67
CA PRO A 117 28.74 2.98 3.49
C PRO A 117 29.08 1.54 3.89
N GLY A 118 30.26 1.07 3.46
CA GLY A 118 30.75 -0.26 3.76
C GLY A 118 30.81 -0.51 5.27
N LEU A 119 30.16 -1.59 5.73
CA LEU A 119 30.31 -2.10 7.09
C LEU A 119 31.77 -2.55 7.27
N ASN A 120 32.49 -1.88 8.17
CA ASN A 120 33.86 -2.24 8.55
C ASN A 120 33.82 -3.59 9.29
N GLU A 121 34.64 -4.55 8.87
CA GLU A 121 34.57 -5.95 9.32
C GLU A 121 35.02 -6.22 10.78
N ASN A 122 35.18 -5.18 11.61
CA ASN A 122 35.75 -5.29 12.96
C ASN A 122 34.76 -5.20 14.13
N ASP A 123 33.45 -5.08 13.91
CA ASP A 123 32.45 -4.97 14.99
C ASP A 123 31.69 -6.29 15.24
N LYS A 124 32.40 -7.42 15.38
CA LYS A 124 31.77 -8.75 15.55
C LYS A 124 31.39 -9.18 16.98
N ASP A 125 31.69 -8.39 18.02
CA ASP A 125 31.51 -8.84 19.42
C ASP A 125 30.71 -7.88 20.32
N SER A 126 29.76 -7.11 19.78
CA SER A 126 28.76 -6.44 20.64
C SER A 126 27.35 -6.87 20.26
N GLU A 127 26.82 -7.85 20.99
CA GLU A 127 25.38 -8.12 21.00
C GLU A 127 24.63 -6.82 21.35
N PRO A 128 23.68 -6.34 20.53
CA PRO A 128 22.86 -5.21 20.92
C PRO A 128 21.95 -5.70 22.05
N LYS A 129 22.17 -5.18 23.26
CA LYS A 129 21.30 -5.41 24.41
C LYS A 129 19.88 -4.98 24.04
N MET A 130 19.00 -5.98 23.94
CA MET A 130 17.58 -5.82 23.66
C MET A 130 16.93 -5.01 24.79
N GLY A 131 16.82 -3.70 24.59
CA GLY A 131 16.03 -2.82 25.43
C GLY A 131 14.55 -3.20 25.29
N ARG A 132 13.84 -3.30 26.41
CA ARG A 132 12.38 -3.38 26.43
C ARG A 132 11.85 -2.13 25.72
N GLY A 133 11.40 -2.28 24.48
CA GLY A 133 10.73 -1.22 23.75
C GLY A 133 9.43 -0.85 24.47
N ASP A 134 9.32 0.41 24.84
CA ASP A 134 8.13 1.02 25.42
C ASP A 134 6.87 0.70 24.60
N LYS A 135 5.81 0.25 25.28
CA LYS A 135 4.46 0.23 24.73
C LYS A 135 3.92 1.66 24.67
N GLY A 136 4.42 2.46 23.73
CA GLY A 136 3.78 3.72 23.36
C GLY A 136 2.49 3.39 22.59
N LEU A 137 1.33 3.70 23.16
CA LEU A 137 0.10 3.84 22.38
C LEU A 137 0.37 4.93 21.33
N SER A 138 0.75 4.55 20.11
CA SER A 138 0.82 5.49 18.99
C SER A 138 -0.60 5.84 18.58
N GLU A 139 -0.89 7.13 18.36
CA GLU A 139 -2.08 7.54 17.63
C GLU A 139 -2.28 6.62 16.42
N THR A 140 -3.47 6.03 16.28
CA THR A 140 -3.80 5.15 15.17
C THR A 140 -3.63 5.96 13.90
N GLY A 141 -2.63 5.60 13.09
CA GLY A 141 -2.29 6.31 11.85
C GLY A 141 -3.44 6.33 10.84
N ARG A 142 -3.22 6.94 9.66
CA ARG A 142 -4.21 6.95 8.59
C ARG A 142 -3.81 6.01 7.46
N ILE A 143 -4.79 5.34 6.86
CA ILE A 143 -4.55 4.61 5.62
C ILE A 143 -4.34 5.61 4.48
N THR A 144 -3.13 5.62 3.93
CA THR A 144 -2.72 6.51 2.82
C THR A 144 -2.77 5.79 1.47
N GLY A 145 -2.82 4.46 1.46
CA GLY A 145 -3.01 3.67 0.25
C GLY A 145 -3.17 2.18 0.55
N ILE A 146 -3.41 1.42 -0.51
CA ILE A 146 -3.35 -0.03 -0.50
C ILE A 146 -2.47 -0.50 -1.65
N MET A 147 -1.84 -1.65 -1.45
CA MET A 147 -1.10 -2.34 -2.49
C MET A 147 -1.66 -3.75 -2.64
N VAL A 148 -1.95 -4.15 -3.86
CA VAL A 148 -2.43 -5.50 -4.17
C VAL A 148 -1.32 -6.23 -4.92
N THR A 149 -0.94 -7.40 -4.43
CA THR A 149 0.09 -8.25 -5.02
C THR A 149 -0.53 -9.48 -5.66
N ALA A 150 0.11 -9.99 -6.71
CA ALA A 150 -0.17 -11.30 -7.27
C ALA A 150 1.15 -12.07 -7.35
N ASP A 151 1.19 -13.27 -6.78
CA ASP A 151 2.40 -14.11 -6.69
C ASP A 151 2.11 -15.51 -7.25
N ILE A 152 2.76 -15.85 -8.36
CA ILE A 152 2.55 -17.14 -9.03
C ILE A 152 3.24 -18.32 -8.32
N MET A 153 4.25 -18.05 -7.49
CA MET A 153 4.97 -19.07 -6.73
C MET A 153 4.21 -19.44 -5.46
N LYS A 154 3.66 -18.46 -4.76
CA LYS A 154 2.75 -18.67 -3.62
C LYS A 154 1.35 -19.11 -4.06
N ARG A 155 0.98 -18.83 -5.30
CA ARG A 155 -0.35 -19.09 -5.88
C ARG A 155 -1.46 -18.32 -5.15
N ASP A 156 -1.19 -17.08 -4.78
CA ASP A 156 -2.13 -16.20 -4.10
C ASP A 156 -2.11 -14.77 -4.66
N SER A 157 -3.04 -13.98 -4.13
CA SER A 157 -3.06 -12.54 -4.28
C SER A 157 -3.36 -11.93 -2.92
N GLU A 158 -2.67 -10.86 -2.57
CA GLU A 158 -2.70 -10.32 -1.21
C GLU A 158 -2.77 -8.81 -1.21
N ILE A 159 -3.59 -8.26 -0.30
CA ILE A 159 -3.67 -6.83 -0.04
C ILE A 159 -2.74 -6.47 1.12
N LYS A 160 -2.01 -5.36 0.97
CA LYS A 160 -1.18 -4.74 2.01
C LYS A 160 -1.66 -3.32 2.25
N LEU A 161 -1.82 -2.94 3.52
CA LEU A 161 -2.26 -1.61 3.90
C LEU A 161 -1.07 -0.68 4.13
N LEU A 162 -1.19 0.57 3.68
CA LEU A 162 -0.14 1.58 3.81
C LEU A 162 -0.58 2.62 4.83
N ILE A 163 0.12 2.68 5.97
CA ILE A 163 -0.21 3.54 7.11
C ILE A 163 0.78 4.70 7.14
N ASP A 164 0.28 5.92 7.04
CA ASP A 164 1.06 7.16 7.09
C ASP A 164 2.23 7.25 6.10
N CYS A 165 2.24 6.42 5.05
CA CYS A 165 3.26 6.49 4.02
C CYS A 165 3.06 7.73 3.16
N ASN A 166 4.13 8.50 2.91
CA ASN A 166 4.14 9.57 1.92
C ASN A 166 4.35 9.01 0.48
N ASP A 167 4.35 9.88 -0.53
CA ASP A 167 4.45 9.45 -1.93
C ASP A 167 5.77 8.79 -2.30
N GLU A 168 6.88 9.19 -1.68
CA GLU A 168 8.22 8.63 -1.89
C GLU A 168 8.33 7.24 -1.23
N GLU A 169 7.91 7.15 0.03
CA GLU A 169 7.83 5.90 0.79
C GLU A 169 6.95 4.87 0.08
N MET A 170 5.81 5.31 -0.48
CA MET A 170 4.97 4.46 -1.34
C MET A 170 5.67 4.01 -2.62
N GLY A 171 6.50 4.87 -3.22
CA GLY A 171 7.31 4.51 -4.39
C GLY A 171 8.32 3.41 -4.06
N ILE A 172 9.04 3.56 -2.96
CA ILE A 172 10.05 2.60 -2.48
C ILE A 172 9.43 1.22 -2.24
N ILE A 173 8.33 1.14 -1.49
CA ILE A 173 7.66 -0.15 -1.24
C ILE A 173 7.04 -0.74 -2.50
N TYR A 174 6.57 0.08 -3.43
CA TYR A 174 6.00 -0.39 -4.69
C TYR A 174 7.08 -1.02 -5.57
N GLU A 175 8.25 -0.39 -5.65
CA GLU A 175 9.40 -0.91 -6.39
C GLU A 175 9.88 -2.22 -5.77
N PHE A 176 10.03 -2.27 -4.44
CA PHE A 176 10.39 -3.47 -3.67
C PHE A 176 9.52 -4.70 -4.01
N HIS A 177 8.19 -4.55 -4.15
CA HIS A 177 7.31 -5.68 -4.51
C HIS A 177 7.30 -6.04 -6.00
N ASN A 178 7.89 -5.19 -6.85
CA ASN A 178 7.93 -5.38 -8.29
C ASN A 178 9.31 -5.81 -8.82
N GLU A 179 10.32 -5.96 -7.96
CA GLU A 179 11.66 -6.42 -8.35
C GLU A 179 11.68 -7.88 -8.88
N SER A 180 10.87 -8.76 -8.30
CA SER A 180 10.82 -10.18 -8.65
C SER A 180 10.09 -10.45 -9.97
N GLU A 181 10.53 -11.43 -10.77
CA GLU A 181 9.80 -11.88 -11.96
C GLU A 181 8.48 -12.60 -11.66
N TYR A 182 8.32 -13.12 -10.44
CA TYR A 182 7.21 -13.99 -10.04
C TYR A 182 6.11 -13.30 -9.24
N MET A 183 6.36 -12.07 -8.79
CA MET A 183 5.39 -11.24 -8.08
C MET A 183 5.32 -9.87 -8.75
N LYS A 184 4.11 -9.32 -8.86
CA LYS A 184 3.89 -7.92 -9.20
C LYS A 184 2.87 -7.30 -8.27
N ALA A 185 2.99 -5.99 -8.08
CA ALA A 185 2.09 -5.21 -7.25
C ALA A 185 1.39 -4.11 -8.06
N LEU A 186 0.16 -3.80 -7.67
CA LEU A 186 -0.59 -2.61 -8.08
C LEU A 186 -0.76 -1.71 -6.86
N LEU A 187 -0.33 -0.46 -6.97
CA LEU A 187 -0.51 0.56 -5.92
C LEU A 187 -1.77 1.40 -6.19
N ILE A 188 -2.65 1.50 -5.20
CA ILE A 188 -3.82 2.39 -5.21
C ILE A 188 -3.64 3.40 -4.09
N LYS A 189 -3.30 4.64 -4.47
CA LYS A 189 -3.13 5.75 -3.53
C LYS A 189 -4.50 6.28 -3.12
N ARG A 190 -4.68 6.57 -1.82
CA ARG A 190 -5.84 7.31 -1.35
C ARG A 190 -5.68 8.77 -1.74
N LYS A 191 -6.69 9.34 -2.39
CA LYS A 191 -6.70 10.78 -2.69
C LYS A 191 -6.62 11.56 -1.38
N ARG A 192 -5.78 12.60 -1.36
CA ARG A 192 -5.81 13.56 -0.26
C ARG A 192 -7.09 14.39 -0.41
N PRO A 193 -7.86 14.60 0.68
CA PRO A 193 -9.07 15.41 0.64
C PRO A 193 -8.77 16.87 0.27
#